data_AF-A0A519V9B3-F1
#
_entry.id   AF-A0A519V9B3-F1
#
_cell.length_a   1.000
_cell.length_b   1.000
_cell.length_c   1.000
_cell.angle_alpha   90.00
_cell.angle_beta   90.00
_cell.angle_gamma   90.00
#
_symmetry.space_group_name_H-M   'P 1'
#
loop_
_entity.id
_entity.type
_entity.pdbx_description
1 polymer ?
#
loop_
_entity_poly.entity_id
_entity_poly.type
_entity_poly.pdbx_seq_one_letter_code
_entity_poly.pdbx_strand_id
1 'polypeptide(L)'
;MNTKILMTVSSITMLVIGVVCSFLPNEILKSIGVDDAGILPLIIQILGAIYFGFGFLNWTAKANLIGGIYSRPVAIGNLIHYVVSSLAMIKFFMAHTDMKFLLVPIAIYLIFSILFGKVVFGSAI
;
A
#
# COMPACT_ATOMS: atom_id res chain seq x y z
N MET A 1 11.56 6.38 -16.48
CA MET A 1 11.34 5.53 -15.29
C MET A 1 10.71 4.23 -15.75
N ASN A 2 11.20 3.07 -15.31
CA ASN A 2 10.58 1.79 -15.71
C ASN A 2 9.33 1.53 -14.87
N THR A 3 8.18 1.99 -15.35
CA THR A 3 6.88 1.86 -14.66
C THR A 3 6.47 0.40 -14.50
N LYS A 4 6.89 -0.51 -15.38
CA LYS A 4 6.64 -1.95 -15.23
C LYS A 4 7.27 -2.51 -13.95
N ILE A 5 8.51 -2.11 -13.64
CA ILE A 5 9.17 -2.51 -12.37
C ILE A 5 8.42 -1.89 -11.19
N LEU A 6 8.13 -0.59 -11.22
CA LEU A 6 7.38 0.10 -10.16
C LEU A 6 6.04 -0.60 -9.86
N MET A 7 5.27 -0.91 -10.90
CA MET A 7 3.98 -1.60 -10.77
C MET A 7 4.14 -3.03 -10.26
N THR A 8 5.18 -3.74 -10.69
CA THR A 8 5.45 -5.12 -10.23
C THR A 8 5.79 -5.15 -8.74
N VAL A 9 6.70 -4.27 -8.30
CA VAL A 9 7.10 -4.22 -6.89
C VAL A 9 5.93 -3.73 -6.02
N SER A 10 5.20 -2.68 -6.47
CA SER A 10 3.98 -2.21 -5.78
C SER A 10 2.93 -3.32 -5.65
N SER A 11 2.71 -4.06 -6.74
CA SER A 11 1.80 -5.21 -6.77
C SER A 11 2.18 -6.28 -5.77
N ILE A 12 3.45 -6.73 -5.77
CA ILE A 12 3.92 -7.76 -4.85
C ILE A 12 3.75 -7.30 -3.40
N THR A 13 4.15 -6.06 -3.08
CA THR A 13 3.98 -5.48 -1.73
C THR A 13 2.52 -5.54 -1.30
N MET A 14 1.59 -5.07 -2.14
CA MET A 14 0.16 -5.05 -1.82
C MET A 14 -0.46 -6.44 -1.76
N LEU A 15 -0.03 -7.38 -2.62
CA LEU A 15 -0.50 -8.76 -2.59
C LEU A 15 -0.08 -9.46 -1.31
N VAL A 16 1.18 -9.29 -0.88
CA VAL A 16 1.68 -9.87 0.38
C VAL A 16 0.91 -9.30 1.57
N ILE A 17 0.73 -7.98 1.65
CA ILE A 17 -0.07 -7.34 2.71
C ILE A 17 -1.51 -7.84 2.66
N GLY A 18 -2.11 -7.90 1.47
CA GLY A 18 -3.47 -8.38 1.28
C GLY A 18 -3.67 -9.81 1.76
N VAL A 19 -2.79 -10.73 1.38
CA VAL A 19 -2.83 -12.13 1.84
C VAL A 19 -2.66 -12.20 3.36
N VAL A 20 -1.67 -11.51 3.93
CA VAL A 20 -1.42 -11.56 5.38
C VAL A 20 -2.62 -11.02 6.15
N CYS A 21 -3.18 -9.87 5.77
CA CYS A 21 -4.36 -9.31 6.42
C CYS A 21 -5.63 -10.13 6.21
N SER A 22 -5.80 -10.78 5.04
CA SER A 22 -6.99 -11.57 4.76
C SER A 22 -7.01 -12.95 5.42
N PHE A 23 -5.84 -13.56 5.64
CA PHE A 23 -5.74 -14.92 6.16
C PHE A 23 -5.19 -15.01 7.58
N LEU A 24 -4.54 -13.97 8.09
CA LEU A 24 -4.00 -13.92 9.45
C LEU A 24 -4.48 -12.71 10.28
N PRO A 25 -5.78 -12.33 10.26
CA PRO A 25 -6.23 -11.12 10.95
C PRO A 25 -6.10 -11.21 12.49
N ASN A 26 -6.33 -12.40 13.07
CA ASN A 26 -6.24 -12.63 14.51
C ASN A 26 -4.78 -12.58 14.99
N GLU A 27 -3.87 -13.19 14.24
CA GLU A 27 -2.44 -13.20 14.54
C GLU A 27 -1.86 -11.79 14.50
N ILE A 28 -2.31 -10.95 13.57
CA ILE A 28 -1.94 -9.52 13.52
C ILE A 28 -2.37 -8.82 14.80
N LEU A 29 -3.63 -8.96 15.22
CA LEU A 29 -4.15 -8.31 16.44
C LEU A 29 -3.39 -8.77 17.68
N LYS A 30 -3.19 -10.09 17.81
CA LYS A 30 -2.42 -10.68 18.89
C LYS A 30 -0.97 -10.19 18.93
N SER A 31 -0.35 -9.97 17.77
CA SER A 31 1.04 -9.49 17.67
C SER A 31 1.22 -8.06 18.20
N ILE A 32 0.14 -7.25 18.18
CA ILE A 32 0.12 -5.88 18.71
C ILE A 32 -0.58 -5.77 20.07
N GLY A 33 -0.86 -6.90 20.73
CA GLY A 33 -1.47 -6.93 22.06
C GLY A 33 -2.93 -6.49 22.10
N VAL A 34 -3.63 -6.53 20.96
CA VAL A 34 -5.07 -6.22 20.86
C VAL A 34 -5.87 -7.52 20.94
N ASP A 35 -6.98 -7.48 21.66
CA ASP A 35 -7.92 -8.60 21.74
C ASP A 35 -8.42 -8.97 20.33
N ASP A 36 -8.33 -10.26 19.98
CA ASP A 36 -8.71 -10.79 18.69
C ASP A 36 -10.18 -11.27 18.66
N ALA A 37 -10.93 -11.03 19.73
CA ALA A 37 -12.37 -11.20 19.79
C ALA A 37 -13.13 -9.99 19.23
N GLY A 38 -14.20 -10.23 18.47
CA GLY A 38 -15.14 -9.21 18.01
C GLY A 38 -15.01 -8.80 16.54
N ILE A 39 -15.28 -7.54 16.22
CA ILE A 39 -15.43 -7.06 14.83
C ILE A 39 -14.08 -6.74 14.14
N LEU A 40 -13.00 -6.56 14.91
CA LEU A 40 -11.71 -6.12 14.38
C LEU A 40 -11.07 -7.11 13.39
N PRO A 41 -11.07 -8.44 13.61
CA PRO A 41 -10.54 -9.38 12.62
C PRO A 41 -11.24 -9.28 11.27
N LEU A 42 -12.57 -9.12 11.27
CA LEU A 42 -13.34 -8.94 10.04
C LEU A 42 -12.95 -7.65 9.31
N ILE A 43 -12.76 -6.55 10.04
CA ILE A 43 -12.30 -5.28 9.44
C ILE A 43 -10.91 -5.45 8.81
N ILE A 44 -9.96 -6.10 9.50
CA ILE A 44 -8.63 -6.36 8.95
C ILE A 44 -8.71 -7.24 7.70
N GLN A 45 -9.57 -8.26 7.71
CA GLN A 45 -9.76 -9.15 6.58
C GLN A 45 -10.32 -8.42 5.34
N ILE A 46 -11.29 -7.53 5.53
CA ILE A 46 -11.86 -6.69 4.47
C ILE A 46 -10.82 -5.70 3.94
N LEU A 47 -10.03 -5.08 4.81
CA LEU A 47 -8.92 -4.23 4.39
C LEU A 47 -7.87 -5.03 3.59
N GLY A 48 -7.58 -6.27 4.01
CA GLY A 48 -6.74 -7.20 3.27
C GLY A 48 -7.26 -7.47 1.86
N ALA A 49 -8.57 -7.67 1.71
CA ALA A 49 -9.19 -7.87 0.40
C ALA A 49 -9.05 -6.64 -0.52
N ILE A 50 -9.14 -5.42 0.05
CA ILE A 50 -8.88 -4.17 -0.69
C ILE A 50 -7.41 -4.14 -1.17
N TYR A 51 -6.45 -4.41 -0.28
CA TYR A 51 -5.02 -4.47 -0.65
C TYR A 51 -4.74 -5.53 -1.71
N PHE A 52 -5.34 -6.71 -1.58
CA PHE A 52 -5.19 -7.80 -2.53
C PHE A 52 -5.74 -7.42 -3.92
N GLY A 53 -6.94 -6.84 -3.96
CA GLY A 53 -7.54 -6.32 -5.18
C GLY A 53 -6.69 -5.24 -5.84
N PHE A 54 -6.15 -4.31 -5.05
CA PHE A 54 -5.28 -3.24 -5.55
C PHE A 54 -3.93 -3.78 -6.05
N GLY A 55 -3.37 -4.78 -5.38
CA GLY A 55 -2.20 -5.53 -5.82
C GLY A 55 -2.43 -6.21 -7.17
N PHE A 56 -3.60 -6.83 -7.38
CA PHE A 56 -3.97 -7.42 -8.67
C PHE A 56 -4.21 -6.38 -9.77
N LEU A 57 -4.84 -5.24 -9.47
CA LEU A 57 -4.97 -4.14 -10.41
C LEU A 57 -3.59 -3.65 -10.88
N ASN A 58 -2.63 -3.55 -9.97
CA ASN A 58 -1.26 -3.19 -10.32
C ASN A 58 -0.59 -4.28 -11.16
N TRP A 59 -0.82 -5.56 -10.84
CA TRP A 59 -0.28 -6.69 -11.58
C TRP A 59 -0.77 -6.73 -13.03
N THR A 60 -2.07 -6.53 -13.25
CA THR A 60 -2.68 -6.63 -14.57
C THR A 60 -2.38 -5.39 -15.42
N ALA A 61 -2.28 -4.21 -14.80
CA ALA A 61 -1.94 -2.97 -15.50
C ALA A 61 -0.44 -2.80 -15.81
N LYS A 62 0.48 -3.58 -15.20
CA LYS A 62 1.94 -3.34 -15.25
C LYS A 62 2.56 -3.26 -16.66
N ALA A 63 1.89 -3.81 -17.69
CA ALA A 63 2.36 -3.77 -19.07
C ALA A 63 1.85 -2.55 -19.86
N ASN A 64 0.93 -1.76 -19.30
CA ASN A 64 0.36 -0.58 -19.93
C ASN A 64 1.29 0.63 -19.84
N LEU A 65 1.05 1.65 -20.66
CA LEU A 65 1.64 2.98 -20.49
C LEU A 65 1.05 3.67 -19.26
N ILE A 66 1.64 3.41 -18.10
CA ILE A 66 1.22 3.99 -16.81
C ILE A 66 1.42 5.51 -16.81
N GLY A 67 0.39 6.25 -16.38
CA GLY A 67 0.38 7.72 -16.36
C GLY A 67 -0.25 8.38 -17.60
N GLY A 68 -0.37 7.65 -18.72
CA GLY A 68 -1.17 8.07 -19.88
C GLY A 68 -2.67 8.04 -19.61
N ILE A 69 -3.49 8.66 -20.47
CA ILE A 69 -4.95 8.89 -20.27
C ILE A 69 -5.67 7.65 -19.71
N TYR A 70 -5.43 6.46 -20.28
CA TYR A 70 -6.09 5.22 -19.86
C TYR A 70 -5.59 4.64 -18.52
N SER A 71 -4.30 4.77 -18.21
CA SER A 71 -3.72 4.21 -16.96
C SER A 71 -3.48 5.28 -15.89
N ARG A 72 -3.91 6.52 -16.14
CA ARG A 72 -3.82 7.63 -15.19
C ARG A 72 -4.63 7.41 -13.92
N PRO A 73 -5.87 6.85 -13.96
CA PRO A 73 -6.60 6.55 -12.74
C PRO A 73 -5.86 5.56 -11.82
N VAL A 74 -5.21 4.54 -12.40
CA VAL A 74 -4.41 3.57 -11.62
C VAL A 74 -3.21 4.23 -10.97
N ALA A 75 -2.50 5.10 -11.70
CA ALA A 75 -1.38 5.87 -11.16
C ALA A 75 -1.82 6.81 -10.02
N ILE A 76 -2.94 7.53 -10.19
CA ILE A 76 -3.51 8.41 -9.17
C ILE A 76 -3.95 7.62 -7.94
N GLY A 77 -4.63 6.47 -8.12
CA GLY A 77 -5.05 5.63 -7.00
C GLY A 77 -3.86 5.17 -6.16
N ASN A 78 -2.78 4.70 -6.80
CA ASN A 78 -1.54 4.35 -6.09
C ASN A 78 -0.93 5.55 -5.38
N LEU A 79 -0.85 6.70 -6.05
CA LEU A 79 -0.33 7.93 -5.45
C LEU A 79 -1.10 8.30 -4.17
N ILE A 80 -2.43 8.34 -4.24
CA ILE A 80 -3.29 8.67 -3.10
C ILE A 80 -3.08 7.65 -1.98
N HIS A 81 -3.11 6.36 -2.30
CA HIS A 81 -2.89 5.30 -1.34
C HIS A 81 -1.55 5.49 -0.59
N TYR A 82 -0.44 5.56 -1.32
CA TYR A 82 0.88 5.66 -0.70
C TYR A 82 1.07 6.96 0.07
N VAL A 83 0.60 8.10 -0.45
CA VAL A 83 0.74 9.40 0.24
C VAL A 83 -0.07 9.42 1.53
N VAL A 84 -1.35 9.07 1.47
CA VAL A 84 -2.23 9.11 2.65
C VAL A 84 -1.75 8.13 3.70
N SER A 85 -1.38 6.90 3.32
CA SER A 85 -0.84 5.91 4.26
C SER A 85 0.49 6.37 4.87
N SER A 86 1.41 6.94 4.08
CA SER A 86 2.68 7.49 4.60
C SER A 86 2.43 8.56 5.65
N LEU A 87 1.58 9.55 5.34
CA LEU A 87 1.28 10.67 6.23
C LEU A 87 0.58 10.20 7.52
N ALA A 88 -0.37 9.26 7.41
CA ALA A 88 -1.04 8.68 8.55
C ALA A 88 -0.05 7.96 9.49
N MET A 89 0.84 7.14 8.93
CA MET A 89 1.86 6.42 9.70
C MET A 89 2.89 7.35 10.34
N ILE A 90 3.35 8.38 9.63
CA ILE A 90 4.28 9.39 10.17
C ILE A 90 3.62 10.11 11.35
N LYS A 91 2.38 10.59 11.17
CA LYS A 91 1.63 11.27 12.23
C LYS A 91 1.47 10.37 13.46
N PHE A 92 1.13 9.10 13.26
CA PHE A 92 0.99 8.14 14.34
C PHE A 92 2.32 7.88 15.07
N PHE A 93 3.42 7.66 14.32
CA PHE A 93 4.75 7.43 14.88
C PHE A 93 5.28 8.64 15.65
N MET A 94 5.00 9.87 15.20
CA MET A 94 5.36 11.08 15.94
C MET A 94 4.69 11.16 17.32
N ALA A 95 3.51 10.56 17.49
CA ALA A 95 2.84 10.43 18.78
C ALA A 95 3.29 9.18 19.58
N HIS A 96 3.84 8.16 18.92
CA HIS A 96 4.22 6.87 19.50
C HIS A 96 5.61 6.45 19.02
N THR A 97 6.62 7.23 19.40
CA THR A 97 8.01 7.08 18.89
C THR A 97 8.69 5.77 19.35
N ASP A 98 8.11 5.09 20.33
CA ASP A 98 8.50 3.76 20.79
C ASP A 98 8.21 2.65 19.76
N MET A 99 7.24 2.85 18.86
CA MET A 99 6.84 1.89 17.82
C MET A 99 7.79 1.89 16.60
N LYS A 100 9.08 1.62 16.84
CA LYS A 100 10.15 1.66 15.83
C LYS A 100 9.94 0.71 14.64
N PHE A 101 9.13 -0.33 14.79
CA PHE A 101 8.79 -1.24 13.70
C PHE A 101 8.09 -0.53 12.53
N LEU A 102 7.47 0.65 12.75
CA LEU A 102 6.83 1.45 11.71
C LEU A 102 7.82 2.17 10.79
N LEU A 103 9.10 2.31 11.16
CA LEU A 103 10.08 3.06 10.36
C LEU A 103 10.30 2.44 8.97
N VAL A 104 10.37 1.12 8.89
CA VAL A 104 10.56 0.39 7.62
C VAL A 104 9.37 0.59 6.67
N PRO A 105 8.11 0.31 7.06
CA PRO A 105 6.97 0.52 6.18
C PRO A 105 6.77 2.02 5.83
N ILE A 106 7.09 2.96 6.74
CA ILE A 106 7.09 4.40 6.42
C ILE A 106 8.07 4.69 5.27
N ALA A 107 9.30 4.20 5.36
CA ALA A 107 10.30 4.43 4.31
C ALA A 107 9.87 3.84 2.96
N ILE A 108 9.34 2.61 2.97
CA ILE A 108 8.83 1.95 1.75
C ILE A 108 7.69 2.75 1.13
N TYR A 109 6.70 3.16 1.92
CA TYR A 109 5.54 3.89 1.44
C TYR A 109 5.90 5.30 0.96
N LEU A 110 6.88 5.97 1.58
CA LEU A 110 7.39 7.26 1.11
C LEU A 110 8.10 7.14 -0.25
N ILE A 111 8.90 6.09 -0.44
CA ILE A 111 9.54 5.81 -1.74
C ILE A 111 8.47 5.65 -2.82
N PHE A 112 7.46 4.82 -2.59
CA PHE A 112 6.36 4.67 -3.53
C PHE A 112 5.58 5.97 -3.77
N SER A 113 5.33 6.75 -2.73
CA SER A 113 4.65 8.06 -2.84
C SER A 113 5.39 8.98 -3.81
N ILE A 114 6.71 9.09 -3.67
CA ILE A 114 7.54 9.93 -4.55
C ILE A 114 7.56 9.38 -5.97
N LEU A 115 7.69 8.06 -6.14
CA LEU A 115 7.74 7.42 -7.46
C LEU A 115 6.42 7.57 -8.21
N PHE A 116 5.27 7.32 -7.57
CA PHE A 116 3.97 7.54 -8.18
C PHE A 116 3.66 9.03 -8.38
N GLY A 117 4.20 9.92 -7.54
CA GLY A 117 4.12 11.36 -7.76
C GLY A 117 4.81 11.75 -9.07
N LYS A 118 6.00 11.19 -9.32
CA LYS A 118 6.71 11.35 -10.60
C LYS A 118 5.95 10.76 -11.78
N VAL A 119 5.23 9.64 -11.62
CA VAL A 119 4.35 9.10 -12.68
C VAL A 119 3.24 10.10 -13.03
N VAL A 120 2.55 10.62 -12.02
CA VAL A 120 1.31 11.40 -12.21
C VAL A 120 1.59 12.82 -12.73
N PHE A 121 2.69 13.42 -12.28
CA PHE A 121 3.04 14.81 -12.60
C PHE A 121 4.22 14.95 -13.58
N GLY A 122 4.95 13.88 -13.83
CA GLY A 122 5.99 13.86 -14.86
C GLY A 122 5.40 13.78 -16.28
N SER A 123 6.20 14.10 -17.29
CA SER A 123 5.83 13.81 -18.66
C SER A 123 5.76 12.29 -18.87
N ALA A 124 4.67 11.83 -19.51
CA ALA A 124 4.60 10.45 -19.99
C ALA A 124 5.70 10.27 -21.04
N ILE A 125 6.68 9.41 -20.75
CA ILE A 125 7.68 8.95 -21.72
C ILE A 125 7.26 7.56 -22.18
#